data_AF-A0A2D6I446-F1
#
_entry.id   AF-A0A2D6I446-F1
#
_cell.length_a   1.000
_cell.length_b   1.000
_cell.length_c   1.000
_cell.angle_alpha   90.00
_cell.angle_beta   90.00
_cell.angle_gamma   90.00
#
_symmetry.space_group_name_H-M   'P 1'
#
loop_
_entity.id
_entity.type
_entity.pdbx_description
1 polymer ?
#
loop_
_entity_poly.entity_id
_entity_poly.type
_entity_poly.pdbx_seq_one_letter_code
_entity_poly.pdbx_strand_id
1 'polypeptide(L)' 'MQPAKKSDPVTISVTVKADTRLSAALETEVATTLTDDGFEFSIAAESISDARARANTVLRSLIAAHNAGEAIGAWD' A
#
# COMPACT_ATOMS: atom_id res chain seq x y z
N MET A 1 -18.63 -4.44 -33.16
CA MET A 1 -18.18 -4.13 -31.79
C MET A 1 -17.12 -5.14 -31.42
N GLN A 2 -15.88 -4.70 -31.20
CA GLN A 2 -14.79 -5.57 -30.75
C GLN A 2 -15.07 -5.94 -29.28
N PRO A 3 -14.98 -7.22 -28.87
CA PRO A 3 -15.24 -7.58 -27.49
C PRO A 3 -14.23 -6.86 -26.60
N ALA A 4 -14.72 -6.12 -25.59
CA ALA A 4 -13.85 -5.49 -24.61
C ALA A 4 -12.97 -6.59 -24.00
N LYS A 5 -11.65 -6.46 -24.16
CA LYS A 5 -10.68 -7.40 -23.60
C LYS A 5 -10.95 -7.44 -22.09
N LYS A 6 -11.41 -8.59 -21.58
CA LYS A 6 -11.59 -8.81 -20.15
C LYS A 6 -10.25 -8.50 -19.51
N SER A 7 -10.20 -7.52 -18.61
CA SER A 7 -8.93 -7.11 -18.02
C SER A 7 -8.32 -8.30 -17.27
N ASP A 8 -7.02 -8.47 -17.43
CA ASP A 8 -6.29 -9.50 -16.70
C ASP A 8 -6.17 -9.07 -15.22
N PRO A 9 -6.41 -9.98 -14.25
CA PRO A 9 -6.21 -9.68 -12.84
C PRO A 9 -4.71 -9.40 -12.60
N VAL A 10 -4.45 -8.42 -11.74
CA VAL A 10 -3.10 -7.96 -11.43
C VAL A 10 -2.89 -8.04 -9.92
N THR A 11 -1.67 -8.41 -9.52
CA THR A 11 -1.22 -8.30 -8.14
C THR A 11 0.03 -7.42 -8.10
N ILE A 12 0.05 -6.45 -7.18
CA ILE A 12 1.23 -5.64 -6.85
C ILE A 12 1.73 -6.11 -5.49
N SER A 13 2.99 -6.49 -5.41
CA SER A 13 3.67 -6.77 -4.14
C SER A 13 4.63 -5.63 -3.81
N VAL A 14 4.58 -5.15 -2.58
CA VAL A 14 5.36 -4.01 -2.10
C VAL A 14 6.08 -4.40 -0.82
N THR A 15 7.39 -4.14 -0.80
CA THR A 15 8.22 -4.20 0.41
C THR A 15 8.62 -2.78 0.77
N VAL A 16 8.34 -2.38 2.01
CA VAL A 16 8.68 -1.06 2.55
C VAL A 16 9.73 -1.27 3.64
N LYS A 17 10.92 -0.68 3.42
CA LYS A 17 12.01 -0.68 4.40
C LYS A 17 11.99 0.61 5.20
N ALA A 18 11.20 0.60 6.27
CA ALA A 18 10.98 1.74 7.16
C ALA A 18 10.58 1.23 8.54
N ASP A 19 10.39 2.15 9.50
CA ASP A 19 9.89 1.78 10.81
C ASP A 19 8.53 1.05 10.70
N THR A 20 8.44 -0.11 11.35
CA THR A 20 7.27 -1.00 11.29
C THR A 20 6.00 -0.34 11.82
N ARG A 21 6.11 0.69 12.67
CA ARG A 21 4.94 1.43 13.18
C ARG A 21 4.14 2.09 12.07
N LEU A 22 4.74 2.36 10.90
CA LEU A 22 4.01 2.87 9.73
C LEU A 22 3.01 1.86 9.17
N SER A 23 3.19 0.56 9.40
CA SER A 23 2.28 -0.48 8.91
C SER A 23 0.89 -0.40 9.58
N ALA A 24 0.82 0.13 10.81
CA ALA A 24 -0.45 0.31 11.54
C ALA A 24 -1.40 1.27 10.80
N ALA A 25 -0.85 2.23 10.04
CA ALA A 25 -1.65 3.14 9.25
C ALA A 25 -2.21 2.53 7.96
N LEU A 26 -1.88 1.27 7.66
CA LEU A 26 -2.37 0.53 6.50
C LEU A 26 -3.37 -0.56 6.86
N GLU A 27 -3.64 -0.80 8.14
CA GLU A 27 -4.49 -1.90 8.60
C GLU A 27 -5.89 -1.88 7.98
N THR A 28 -6.40 -0.71 7.59
CA THR A 28 -7.72 -0.57 6.96
C THR A 28 -7.70 -0.73 5.44
N GLU A 29 -6.53 -0.63 4.82
CA GLU A 29 -6.34 -0.63 3.37
C GLU A 29 -5.82 -1.95 2.85
N VAL A 30 -4.85 -2.55 3.55
CA VAL A 30 -4.16 -3.78 3.15
C VAL A 30 -3.69 -4.57 4.37
N ALA A 31 -3.70 -5.90 4.25
CA ALA A 31 -3.01 -6.74 5.21
C ALA A 31 -1.50 -6.56 5.05
N THR A 32 -0.82 -6.23 6.16
CA THR A 32 0.63 -6.08 6.21
C THR A 32 1.26 -7.28 6.93
N THR A 33 2.47 -7.66 6.52
CA THR A 33 3.32 -8.63 7.20
C THR A 33 4.59 -7.91 7.62
N LEU A 34 4.93 -7.94 8.90
CA LEU A 34 6.17 -7.32 9.39
C LEU A 34 7.39 -8.17 8.98
N THR A 35 8.48 -7.48 8.65
CA THR A 35 9.80 -8.07 8.38
C THR A 35 10.83 -7.51 9.35
N ASP A 36 12.04 -8.06 9.31
CA ASP A 36 13.14 -7.59 10.18
C ASP A 36 13.53 -6.12 9.92
N ASP A 37 13.28 -5.61 8.71
CA ASP A 37 13.67 -4.27 8.26
C ASP A 37 12.48 -3.40 7.80
N GLY A 38 11.24 -3.80 8.10
CA GLY A 38 10.05 -3.06 7.76
C GLY A 38 8.81 -3.93 7.63
N PHE A 39 8.10 -3.81 6.51
CA PHE A 39 6.86 -4.54 6.29
C PHE A 39 6.54 -4.71 4.80
N GLU A 40 5.71 -5.71 4.52
CA GLU A 40 5.29 -6.09 3.18
C GLU A 40 3.77 -6.14 3.09
N PHE A 41 3.24 -5.84 1.91
CA PHE A 41 1.82 -6.03 1.61
C PHE A 41 1.63 -6.32 0.12
N SER A 42 0.45 -6.84 -0.21
CA SER A 42 0.05 -7.09 -1.60
C SER A 42 -1.32 -6.51 -1.91
N ILE A 43 -1.46 -5.99 -3.13
CA ILE A 43 -2.70 -5.41 -3.67
C ILE A 43 -3.15 -6.28 -4.83
N ALA A 44 -4.24 -7.03 -4.64
CA ALA A 44 -4.91 -7.74 -5.71
C ALA A 44 -6.01 -6.86 -6.33
N ALA A 45 -6.09 -6.87 -7.66
CA ALA A 45 -7.03 -6.04 -8.43
C ALA A 45 -7.48 -6.73 -9.72
N GLU A 46 -8.66 -6.35 -10.21
CA GLU A 46 -9.25 -6.94 -11.43
C GLU A 46 -8.67 -6.34 -12.72
N SER A 47 -7.98 -5.21 -12.61
CA SER A 47 -7.32 -4.54 -13.72
C SER A 47 -6.15 -3.69 -13.26
N ILE A 48 -5.28 -3.30 -14.20
CA ILE A 48 -4.20 -2.36 -13.91
C ILE A 48 -4.71 -0.99 -13.44
N SER A 49 -5.90 -0.56 -13.90
CA SER A 49 -6.49 0.71 -13.50
C SER A 49 -7.00 0.67 -12.05
N ASP A 50 -7.63 -0.45 -11.66
CA ASP A 50 -8.03 -0.73 -10.28
C ASP A 50 -6.79 -0.86 -9.37
N ALA A 51 -5.78 -1.62 -9.80
CA ALA A 51 -4.51 -1.76 -9.08
C ALA A 51 -3.87 -0.40 -8.79
N ARG A 52 -3.83 0.49 -9.80
CA ARG A 52 -3.32 1.87 -9.67
C ARG A 52 -4.14 2.67 -8.66
N ALA A 53 -5.47 2.59 -8.72
CA ALA A 53 -6.34 3.32 -7.81
C ALA A 53 -6.09 2.89 -6.35
N ARG A 54 -6.04 1.58 -6.10
CA ARG A 54 -5.76 1.03 -4.76
C ARG A 54 -4.36 1.36 -4.26
N ALA A 55 -3.34 1.21 -5.11
CA ALA A 55 -1.97 1.57 -4.77
C ALA A 55 -1.85 3.06 -4.40
N ASN A 56 -2.52 3.94 -5.13
CA ASN A 56 -2.54 5.36 -4.79
C ASN A 56 -3.17 5.65 -3.42
N THR A 57 -4.24 4.94 -3.05
CA THR A 57 -4.85 5.06 -1.72
C THR A 57 -3.87 4.66 -0.64
N VAL A 58 -3.26 3.47 -0.77
CA VAL A 58 -2.28 2.94 0.19
C VAL A 58 -1.09 3.88 0.36
N LEU A 59 -0.52 4.38 -0.74
CA LEU A 59 0.61 5.32 -0.69
C LEU A 59 0.23 6.65 -0.03
N ARG A 60 -0.99 7.14 -0.22
CA ARG A 60 -1.47 8.36 0.46
C ARG A 60 -1.62 8.14 1.96
N SER A 61 -2.13 7.00 2.39
CA SER A 61 -2.23 6.65 3.81
C SER A 61 -0.84 6.57 4.46
N LEU A 62 0.16 5.98 3.78
CA LEU A 62 1.55 5.98 4.25
C LEU A 62 2.13 7.39 4.40
N ILE A 63 1.93 8.26 3.41
CA ILE A 63 2.41 9.66 3.49
C ILE A 63 1.75 10.38 4.67
N ALA A 64 0.45 10.21 4.86
CA ALA A 64 -0.26 10.83 5.97
C ALA A 64 0.26 10.34 7.34
N ALA A 65 0.51 9.04 7.46
CA ALA A 65 1.06 8.43 8.67
C ALA A 65 2.48 8.91 8.99
N HIS A 66 3.32 8.99 7.96
CA HIS A 66 4.67 9.52 8.10
C HIS A 66 4.63 10.98 8.59
N ASN A 67 3.90 11.85 7.90
CA ASN A 67 3.77 13.25 8.29
C ASN A 67 3.17 13.42 9.70
N ALA A 68 2.19 12.60 10.07
CA ALA A 68 1.59 12.63 11.40
C ALA A 68 2.59 12.25 12.49
N GLY A 69 3.41 11.22 12.25
CA GLY A 69 4.46 10.83 13.18
C GLY A 69 5.62 11.84 13.25
N GLU A 70 5.97 12.51 12.15
CA GLU A 70 6.96 13.60 12.16
C GLU A 70 6.45 14.77 13.03
N ALA A 71 5.18 15.12 12.87
CA ALA A 71 4.57 16.23 13.61
C ALA A 71 4.54 16.00 15.14
N ILE A 72 4.56 14.74 15.60
CA ILE A 72 4.57 14.39 17.02
C ILE A 72 5.95 13.94 17.53
N GLY A 73 7.00 14.00 16.70
CA GLY A 73 8.35 13.56 17.05
C GLY A 73 8.47 12.04 17.25
N ALA A 74 7.63 11.24 16.59
CA ALA A 74 7.69 9.78 16.63
C ALA A 74 8.75 9.19 15.69
N TRP A 75 9.20 9.98 14.71
CA TRP A 75 10.30 9.66 13.79
C TRP A 75 11.42 10.69 14.02
N ASP A 76 12.59 10.21 14.44
CA ASP A 76 13.84 10.99 14.56
C ASP A 76 14.78 10.66 13.38
#